data_AF-A0A966IG23-F1
#
_entry.id   AF-A0A966IG23-F1
#
_cell.length_a   1.000
_cell.length_b   1.000
_cell.length_c   1.000
_cell.angle_alpha   90.00
_cell.angle_beta   90.00
_cell.angle_gamma   90.00
#
_symmetry.space_group_name_H-M   'P 1'
#
loop_
_entity.id
_entity.type
_entity.pdbx_description
1 polymer ?
#
loop_
_entity_poly.entity_id
_entity_poly.type
_entity_poly.pdbx_seq_one_letter_code
_entity_poly.pdbx_strand_id
1 'polypeptide(L)'
;REDQLRALIAQVFKIAKERGMKVEVPEIPEPKMEPEEAAAISALEKGDYSGAAMAYRNWLQRQPNEPMAKLGLAQCELALRISTLDFERTIKSANEKPNSIQDQLMAADVEVATGRHKNGFERLLRAVQTMSGDDKNKAKEHLLLLFQLVDPSDPDVIKSRQALASALF
;
A
#
# COMPACT_ATOMS: atom_id res chain seq x y z
N ARG A 1 -12.16 18.09 -1.72
CA ARG A 1 -12.69 19.46 -1.95
C ARG A 1 -13.43 19.98 -0.71
N GLU A 2 -14.16 19.11 0.00
CA GLU A 2 -14.75 19.43 1.31
C GLU A 2 -13.72 19.69 2.41
N ASP A 3 -12.63 18.91 2.48
CA ASP A 3 -11.63 19.08 3.55
C ASP A 3 -10.84 20.39 3.45
N GLN A 4 -10.57 20.85 2.23
CA GLN A 4 -9.97 22.16 1.98
C GLN A 4 -10.92 23.31 2.36
N LEU A 5 -12.23 23.13 2.16
CA LEU A 5 -13.23 24.11 2.59
C LEU A 5 -13.31 24.19 4.12
N ARG A 6 -13.24 23.04 4.80
CA ARG A 6 -13.23 22.97 6.28
C ARG A 6 -11.97 23.59 6.88
N ALA A 7 -10.81 23.34 6.31
CA ALA A 7 -9.55 23.93 6.73
C ALA A 7 -9.53 25.47 6.57
N LEU A 8 -10.07 25.97 5.45
CA LEU A 8 -10.16 27.41 5.20
C LEU A 8 -11.11 28.10 6.20
N ILE A 9 -12.25 27.47 6.50
CA ILE A 9 -13.22 27.97 7.49
C ILE A 9 -12.57 28.02 8.88
N ALA A 10 -11.88 26.96 9.31
CA ALA A 10 -11.18 26.95 10.60
C ALA A 10 -10.10 28.04 10.69
N GLN A 11 -9.40 28.32 9.59
CA GLN A 11 -8.37 29.36 9.54
C GLN A 11 -8.95 30.78 9.62
N VAL A 12 -10.10 31.04 8.97
CA VAL A 12 -10.83 32.31 9.09
C VAL A 12 -11.30 32.54 10.53
N PHE A 13 -11.81 31.50 11.19
CA PHE A 13 -12.23 31.56 12.60
C PHE A 13 -11.06 31.79 13.56
N LYS A 14 -9.90 31.19 13.30
CA LYS A 14 -8.67 31.43 14.08
C LYS A 14 -8.20 32.88 13.98
N ILE A 15 -8.17 33.45 12.77
CA ILE A 15 -7.80 34.86 12.54
C ILE A 15 -8.80 35.81 13.21
N ALA A 16 -10.09 35.46 13.23
CA ALA A 16 -11.11 36.27 13.89
C ALA A 16 -10.95 36.31 15.42
N LYS A 17 -10.54 35.19 16.03
CA LYS A 17 -10.24 35.08 17.46
C LYS A 17 -9.00 35.90 17.85
N GLU A 18 -7.95 35.89 17.03
CA GLU A 18 -6.73 36.69 17.25
C GLU A 18 -6.99 38.21 17.18
N ARG A 19 -8.03 38.63 16.44
CA ARG A 19 -8.46 40.04 16.36
C ARG A 19 -9.44 40.47 17.46
N GLY A 20 -9.63 39.64 18.49
CA GLY A 20 -10.45 39.98 19.66
C GLY A 20 -11.96 39.92 19.41
N MET A 21 -12.41 39.34 18.29
CA MET A 21 -13.83 39.08 18.08
C MET A 21 -14.26 37.87 18.91
N LYS A 22 -15.35 38.00 19.68
CA LYS A 22 -16.02 36.86 20.35
C LYS A 22 -16.69 36.00 19.29
N VAL A 23 -15.90 35.09 18.70
CA VAL A 23 -16.40 34.08 17.78
C VAL A 23 -16.28 32.74 18.48
N GLU A 24 -17.41 32.08 18.72
CA GLU A 24 -17.43 30.68 19.11
C GLU A 24 -16.98 29.87 17.90
N VAL A 25 -15.73 29.40 17.94
CA VAL A 25 -15.27 28.41 16.97
C VAL A 25 -16.08 27.16 17.25
N PRO A 26 -16.94 26.68 16.32
CA PRO A 26 -17.59 25.40 16.54
C PRO A 26 -16.50 24.37 16.75
N GLU A 27 -16.51 23.68 17.90
CA GLU A 27 -15.72 22.47 18.09
C GLU A 27 -16.20 21.48 17.03
N ILE A 28 -15.48 21.43 15.91
CA ILE A 28 -15.65 20.37 14.94
C ILE A 28 -15.12 19.13 15.67
N PRO A 29 -15.97 18.16 16.03
CA PRO A 29 -15.49 16.96 16.68
C PRO A 29 -14.45 16.34 15.77
N GLU A 30 -13.24 16.11 16.27
CA GLU A 30 -12.26 15.32 15.54
C GLU A 30 -12.95 13.99 15.15
N PRO A 31 -12.84 13.56 13.88
CA PRO A 31 -13.38 12.27 13.49
C PRO A 31 -12.83 11.23 14.46
N LYS A 32 -13.72 10.49 15.14
CA LYS A 32 -13.28 9.45 16.07
C LYS A 32 -12.51 8.41 15.27
N MET A 33 -11.22 8.33 15.53
CA MET A 33 -10.34 7.30 14.99
C MET A 33 -10.89 5.91 15.37
N GLU A 34 -10.87 4.98 14.42
CA GLU A 34 -11.28 3.61 14.72
C GLU A 34 -10.30 2.99 15.72
N PRO A 35 -10.74 2.15 16.67
CA PRO A 35 -9.84 1.52 17.64
C PRO A 35 -8.69 0.74 16.97
N GLU A 36 -8.99 0.07 15.85
CA GLU A 36 -8.01 -0.67 15.06
C GLU A 36 -7.03 0.26 14.32
N GLU A 37 -7.47 1.45 13.90
CA GLU A 37 -6.60 2.46 13.29
C GLU A 37 -5.58 2.98 14.33
N ALA A 38 -6.04 3.33 15.53
CA ALA A 38 -5.16 3.76 16.63
C ALA A 38 -4.15 2.68 17.02
N ALA A 39 -4.59 1.41 17.08
CA ALA A 39 -3.72 0.28 17.36
C ALA A 39 -2.66 0.08 16.27
N ALA A 40 -3.05 0.20 14.99
CA ALA A 40 -2.12 0.10 13.87
C ALA A 40 -1.06 1.21 13.91
N ILE A 41 -1.46 2.46 14.13
CA ILE A 41 -0.54 3.60 14.24
C ILE A 41 0.46 3.38 15.39
N SER A 42 0.01 2.99 16.57
CA SER A 42 0.90 2.76 17.71
C SER A 42 1.89 1.61 17.46
N ALA A 43 1.49 0.58 16.70
CA ALA A 43 2.39 -0.49 16.31
C ALA A 43 3.43 -0.01 15.28
N LEU A 44 3.00 0.76 14.27
CA LEU A 44 3.89 1.35 13.27
C LEU A 44 4.94 2.30 13.88
N GLU A 45 4.56 3.11 14.87
CA GLU A 45 5.49 3.99 15.61
C GLU A 45 6.62 3.22 16.31
N LYS A 46 6.37 1.96 16.67
CA LYS A 46 7.35 1.07 17.31
C LYS A 46 8.11 0.21 16.29
N GLY A 47 7.83 0.36 14.99
CA GLY A 47 8.34 -0.52 13.94
C GLY A 47 7.74 -1.94 13.98
N ASP A 48 6.65 -2.15 14.72
CA ASP A 48 5.94 -3.43 14.80
C ASP A 48 4.96 -3.59 13.63
N TYR A 49 5.51 -3.88 12.45
CA TYR A 49 4.71 -4.14 11.26
C TYR A 49 3.78 -5.37 11.41
N SER A 50 4.13 -6.31 12.29
CA SER A 50 3.29 -7.49 12.55
C SER A 50 2.04 -7.11 13.33
N GLY A 51 2.20 -6.36 14.42
CA GLY A 51 1.11 -5.80 15.21
C GLY A 51 0.21 -4.88 14.38
N ALA A 52 0.80 -4.04 13.53
CA ALA A 52 0.04 -3.18 12.63
C ALA A 52 -0.78 -3.98 11.61
N ALA A 53 -0.19 -5.00 10.98
CA ALA A 53 -0.91 -5.89 10.08
C ALA A 53 -2.07 -6.61 10.77
N MET A 54 -1.90 -7.05 12.02
CA MET A 54 -2.97 -7.66 12.81
C MET A 54 -4.12 -6.68 13.06
N ALA A 55 -3.81 -5.43 13.43
CA ALA A 55 -4.82 -4.40 13.63
C ALA A 55 -5.64 -4.12 12.37
N TYR A 56 -4.98 -3.97 11.21
CA TYR A 56 -5.68 -3.78 9.94
C TYR A 56 -6.51 -5.01 9.52
N ARG A 57 -6.04 -6.23 9.78
CA ARG A 57 -6.85 -7.45 9.54
C ARG A 57 -8.10 -7.46 10.41
N ASN A 58 -8.00 -7.10 11.69
CA ASN A 58 -9.16 -7.01 12.57
C ASN A 58 -10.16 -5.97 12.07
N TRP A 59 -9.67 -4.82 11.61
CA TRP A 59 -10.52 -3.80 11.00
C TRP A 59 -11.25 -4.36 9.76
N LEU A 60 -10.55 -5.07 8.88
CA LEU A 60 -11.14 -5.68 7.68
C LEU A 60 -12.13 -6.81 7.99
N GLN A 61 -12.02 -7.49 9.13
CA GLN A 61 -13.06 -8.46 9.54
C GLN A 61 -14.40 -7.77 9.82
N ARG A 62 -14.36 -6.56 10.41
CA ARG A 62 -15.55 -5.75 10.70
C ARG A 62 -16.01 -4.95 9.48
N GLN A 63 -15.07 -4.41 8.71
CA GLN A 63 -15.32 -3.59 7.53
C GLN A 63 -14.50 -4.11 6.32
N PRO A 64 -14.97 -5.17 5.63
CA PRO A 64 -14.20 -5.83 4.57
C PRO A 64 -13.83 -4.96 3.38
N ASN A 65 -14.50 -3.82 3.22
CA ASN A 65 -14.29 -2.90 2.10
C ASN A 65 -13.54 -1.63 2.49
N GLU A 66 -13.04 -1.53 3.72
CA GLU A 66 -12.38 -0.33 4.22
C GLU A 66 -11.07 -0.05 3.46
N PRO A 67 -11.00 1.02 2.64
CA PRO A 67 -9.83 1.27 1.80
C PRO A 67 -8.56 1.52 2.61
N MET A 68 -8.67 2.22 3.74
CA MET A 68 -7.52 2.53 4.58
C MET A 68 -6.90 1.25 5.16
N ALA A 69 -7.75 0.35 5.66
CA ALA A 69 -7.30 -0.90 6.24
C ALA A 69 -6.68 -1.85 5.19
N LYS A 70 -7.22 -1.88 3.96
CA LYS A 70 -6.62 -2.64 2.85
C LYS A 70 -5.23 -2.14 2.51
N LEU A 71 -5.08 -0.83 2.34
CA LEU A 71 -3.80 -0.22 2.01
C LEU A 71 -2.78 -0.41 3.15
N GLY A 72 -3.19 -0.12 4.39
CA GLY A 72 -2.34 -0.29 5.56
C GLY A 72 -1.87 -1.72 5.75
N LEU A 73 -2.76 -2.70 5.56
CA LEU A 73 -2.39 -4.12 5.59
C LEU A 73 -1.35 -4.46 4.52
N ALA A 74 -1.60 -4.06 3.26
CA ALA A 74 -0.68 -4.34 2.17
C ALA A 74 0.71 -3.74 2.43
N GLN A 75 0.78 -2.52 2.99
CA GLN A 75 2.04 -1.85 3.33
C GLN A 75 2.79 -2.59 4.44
N CYS A 76 2.10 -2.99 5.50
CA CYS A 76 2.70 -3.76 6.59
C CYS A 76 3.23 -5.11 6.11
N GLU A 77 2.44 -5.81 5.29
CA GLU A 77 2.85 -7.11 4.74
C GLU A 77 4.05 -6.99 3.78
N LEU A 78 4.12 -5.93 2.97
CA LEU A 78 5.30 -5.66 2.16
C LEU A 78 6.53 -5.41 3.03
N ALA A 79 6.39 -4.57 4.06
CA ALA A 79 7.47 -4.28 5.00
C ALA A 79 8.00 -5.55 5.67
N LEU A 80 7.10 -6.44 6.10
CA LEU A 80 7.47 -7.74 6.67
C LEU A 80 8.23 -8.62 5.67
N ARG A 81 7.76 -8.73 4.42
CA ARG A 81 8.40 -9.57 3.39
C ARG A 81 9.83 -9.10 3.07
N ILE A 82 10.08 -7.80 3.06
CA ILE A 82 11.40 -7.25 2.73
C ILE A 82 12.33 -7.07 3.93
N SER A 83 11.81 -7.12 5.16
CA SER A 83 12.54 -6.76 6.40
C SER A 83 13.85 -7.52 6.63
N THR A 84 13.97 -8.74 6.10
CA THR A 84 15.14 -9.63 6.28
C THR A 84 15.97 -9.77 5.01
N LEU A 85 15.62 -9.05 3.95
CA LEU A 85 16.24 -9.22 2.64
C LEU A 85 17.42 -8.27 2.45
N ASP A 86 18.48 -8.79 1.84
CA ASP A 86 19.48 -7.97 1.17
C ASP A 86 18.94 -7.57 -0.20
N PHE A 87 18.71 -6.28 -0.43
CA PHE A 87 17.99 -5.79 -1.61
C PHE A 87 18.77 -6.03 -2.90
N GLU A 88 20.08 -5.77 -2.91
CA GLU A 88 20.91 -5.95 -4.09
C GLU A 88 21.07 -7.43 -4.43
N ARG A 89 21.34 -8.25 -3.40
CA ARG A 89 21.49 -9.70 -3.58
C ARG A 89 20.19 -10.36 -4.04
N THR A 90 19.05 -9.92 -3.50
CA THR A 90 17.73 -10.43 -3.89
C THR A 90 17.47 -10.20 -5.38
N ILE A 91 17.67 -8.96 -5.84
CA ILE A 91 17.46 -8.60 -7.25
C ILE A 91 18.44 -9.36 -8.15
N LYS A 92 19.71 -9.47 -7.74
CA LYS A 92 20.72 -10.22 -8.49
C LYS A 92 20.35 -11.70 -8.61
N SER A 93 19.95 -12.36 -7.53
CA SER A 93 19.49 -13.76 -7.53
C SER A 93 18.33 -13.97 -8.51
N ALA A 94 17.35 -13.06 -8.50
CA ALA A 94 16.21 -13.14 -9.41
C ALA A 94 16.60 -12.96 -10.88
N ASN A 95 17.60 -12.13 -11.17
CA ASN A 95 18.10 -11.98 -12.54
C ASN A 95 18.86 -13.23 -13.02
N GLU A 96 19.57 -13.91 -12.13
CA GLU A 96 20.28 -15.18 -12.42
C GLU A 96 19.32 -16.37 -12.53
N LYS A 97 18.14 -16.29 -11.89
CA LYS A 97 17.13 -17.36 -11.84
C LYS A 97 15.77 -16.91 -12.36
N PRO A 98 15.64 -16.61 -13.68
CA PRO A 98 14.40 -16.09 -14.26
C PRO A 98 13.19 -17.02 -14.11
N ASN A 99 13.42 -18.32 -13.89
CA ASN A 99 12.37 -19.33 -13.75
C ASN A 99 12.06 -19.68 -12.28
N SER A 100 12.69 -19.01 -11.31
CA SER A 100 12.40 -19.21 -9.89
C SER A 100 11.32 -18.24 -9.44
N ILE A 101 10.07 -18.72 -9.30
CA ILE A 101 8.95 -17.86 -8.88
C ILE A 101 9.27 -17.14 -7.56
N GLN A 102 9.86 -17.83 -6.57
CA GLN A 102 10.18 -17.25 -5.27
C GLN A 102 11.17 -16.09 -5.40
N ASP A 103 12.25 -16.25 -6.16
CA ASP A 103 13.20 -15.16 -6.39
C ASP A 103 12.52 -13.99 -7.13
N GLN A 104 11.61 -14.27 -8.08
CA GLN A 104 10.89 -13.22 -8.79
C GLN A 104 9.96 -12.41 -7.86
N LEU A 105 9.22 -13.08 -6.96
CA LEU A 105 8.34 -12.41 -5.99
C LEU A 105 9.13 -11.50 -5.05
N MET A 106 10.22 -12.02 -4.47
CA MET A 106 11.06 -11.27 -3.53
C MET A 106 11.70 -10.05 -4.20
N ALA A 107 12.20 -10.19 -5.44
CA ALA A 107 12.75 -9.06 -6.17
C ALA A 107 11.70 -8.02 -6.53
N ALA A 108 10.48 -8.45 -6.90
CA ALA A 108 9.38 -7.53 -7.17
C ALA A 108 8.97 -6.74 -5.93
N ASP A 109 8.92 -7.38 -4.76
CA ASP A 109 8.70 -6.69 -3.48
C ASP A 109 9.75 -5.61 -3.21
N VAL A 110 11.04 -5.95 -3.36
CA VAL A 110 12.15 -4.99 -3.17
C VAL A 110 12.07 -3.86 -4.19
N GLU A 111 11.80 -4.16 -5.46
CA GLU A 111 11.68 -3.17 -6.53
C GLU A 111 10.54 -2.20 -6.24
N VAL A 112 9.35 -2.68 -5.86
CA VAL A 112 8.21 -1.81 -5.52
C VAL A 112 8.48 -1.01 -4.25
N ALA A 113 9.01 -1.63 -3.19
CA ALA A 113 9.34 -0.94 -1.94
C ALA A 113 10.38 0.18 -2.12
N THR A 114 11.24 0.07 -3.14
CA THR A 114 12.27 1.08 -3.47
C THR A 114 11.82 2.08 -4.53
N GLY A 115 10.54 2.08 -4.91
CA GLY A 115 9.97 3.01 -5.91
C GLY A 115 10.23 2.60 -7.37
N ARG A 116 10.84 1.44 -7.62
CA ARG A 116 11.07 0.87 -8.96
C ARG A 116 9.85 0.06 -9.41
N HIS A 117 8.66 0.66 -9.37
CA HIS A 117 7.38 -0.01 -9.62
C HIS A 117 7.36 -0.76 -10.95
N LYS A 118 7.78 -0.08 -12.03
CA LYS A 118 7.88 -0.66 -13.37
C LYS A 118 8.64 -1.98 -13.40
N ASN A 119 9.83 -2.03 -12.78
CA ASN A 119 10.66 -3.23 -12.78
C ASN A 119 9.96 -4.39 -12.07
N GLY A 120 9.40 -4.13 -10.89
CA GLY A 120 8.67 -5.15 -10.13
C GLY A 120 7.44 -5.67 -10.87
N PHE A 121 6.69 -4.79 -11.53
CA PHE A 121 5.52 -5.17 -12.31
C PHE A 121 5.88 -5.96 -13.57
N GLU A 122 6.88 -5.51 -14.33
CA GLU A 122 7.35 -6.19 -15.55
C GLU A 122 7.88 -7.59 -15.23
N ARG A 123 8.56 -7.75 -14.09
CA ARG A 123 9.06 -9.04 -13.61
C ARG A 123 7.94 -10.04 -13.39
N LEU A 124 6.91 -9.65 -12.64
CA LEU A 124 5.78 -10.55 -12.37
C LEU A 124 4.91 -10.77 -13.58
N LEU A 125 4.75 -9.77 -14.44
CA LEU A 125 4.04 -9.92 -15.71
C LEU A 125 4.72 -10.96 -16.60
N ARG A 126 6.06 -10.91 -16.70
CA ARG A 126 6.83 -11.93 -17.41
C ARG A 126 6.60 -13.32 -16.82
N ALA A 127 6.65 -13.45 -15.49
CA ALA A 127 6.37 -14.72 -14.82
C ALA A 127 4.95 -15.25 -15.15
N VAL A 128 3.93 -14.39 -15.17
CA VAL A 128 2.55 -14.76 -15.59
C VAL A 128 2.50 -15.24 -17.05
N GLN A 129 3.32 -14.68 -17.93
CA GLN A 129 3.36 -15.05 -19.35
C GLN A 129 4.16 -16.33 -19.61
N THR A 130 5.22 -16.61 -18.85
CA THR A 130 6.15 -17.70 -19.14
C THR A 130 6.00 -18.93 -18.24
N MET A 131 5.40 -18.78 -17.05
CA MET A 131 5.18 -19.88 -16.11
C MET A 131 3.78 -20.48 -16.26
N SER A 132 3.55 -21.62 -15.63
CA SER A 132 2.28 -22.36 -15.68
C SER A 132 1.86 -22.87 -14.31
N GLY A 133 0.61 -23.31 -14.19
CA GLY A 133 0.06 -23.89 -12.96
C GLY A 133 0.10 -22.92 -11.78
N ASP A 134 0.56 -23.43 -10.64
CA ASP A 134 0.61 -22.70 -9.37
C ASP A 134 1.52 -21.47 -9.42
N ASP A 135 2.65 -21.55 -10.13
CA ASP A 135 3.61 -20.45 -10.23
C ASP A 135 3.03 -19.25 -10.97
N LYS A 136 2.26 -19.50 -12.05
CA LYS A 136 1.50 -18.44 -12.75
C LYS A 136 0.48 -17.78 -11.82
N ASN A 137 -0.21 -18.57 -11.00
CA ASN A 137 -1.20 -18.04 -10.05
C ASN A 137 -0.54 -17.19 -8.96
N LYS A 138 0.57 -17.66 -8.38
CA LYS A 138 1.37 -16.90 -7.41
C LYS A 138 1.84 -15.57 -7.99
N ALA A 139 2.39 -15.56 -9.21
CA ALA A 139 2.82 -14.32 -9.86
C ALA A 139 1.66 -13.33 -10.07
N LYS A 140 0.50 -13.83 -10.52
CA LYS A 140 -0.72 -13.03 -10.72
C LYS A 140 -1.23 -12.41 -9.42
N GLU A 141 -1.38 -13.23 -8.38
CA GLU A 141 -1.88 -12.78 -7.07
C GLU A 141 -0.93 -11.76 -6.43
N HIS A 142 0.37 -12.01 -6.52
CA HIS A 142 1.38 -11.09 -6.00
C HIS A 142 1.41 -9.77 -6.76
N LEU A 143 1.24 -9.78 -8.09
CA LEU A 143 1.13 -8.55 -8.89
C LEU A 143 -0.11 -7.72 -8.50
N LEU A 144 -1.24 -8.38 -8.24
CA LEU A 144 -2.45 -7.71 -7.77
C LEU A 144 -2.29 -7.10 -6.37
N LEU A 145 -1.51 -7.74 -5.48
CA LEU A 145 -1.13 -7.16 -4.19
C LEU A 145 -0.27 -5.91 -4.39
N LEU A 146 0.74 -5.96 -5.26
CA LEU A 146 1.63 -4.82 -5.51
C LEU A 146 0.91 -3.63 -6.15
N PHE A 147 -0.12 -3.85 -6.97
CA PHE A 147 -0.94 -2.74 -7.48
C PHE A 147 -1.75 -2.01 -6.41
N GLN A 148 -2.00 -2.62 -5.25
CA GLN A 148 -2.72 -1.94 -4.15
C GLN A 148 -1.82 -0.94 -3.42
N LEU A 149 -0.50 -1.06 -3.58
CA LEU A 149 0.50 -0.24 -2.90
C LEU A 149 0.86 1.04 -3.65
N VAL A 150 0.37 1.19 -4.88
CA VAL A 150 0.70 2.30 -5.78
C VAL A 150 -0.59 3.02 -6.18
N ASP A 151 -0.50 4.32 -6.43
CA ASP A 151 -1.64 5.11 -6.90
C ASP A 151 -2.26 4.45 -8.16
N PRO A 152 -3.58 4.20 -8.19
CA PRO A 152 -4.22 3.58 -9.35
C PRO A 152 -4.12 4.41 -10.64
N SER A 153 -3.81 5.70 -10.53
CA SER A 153 -3.57 6.64 -11.64
C SER A 153 -2.12 6.62 -12.14
N ASP A 154 -1.22 5.89 -11.47
CA ASP A 154 0.16 5.74 -11.90
C ASP A 154 0.21 5.09 -13.31
N PRO A 155 0.92 5.70 -14.28
CA PRO A 155 0.99 5.18 -15.64
C PRO A 155 1.51 3.74 -15.75
N ASP A 156 2.42 3.33 -14.86
CA ASP A 156 2.96 1.98 -14.84
C ASP A 156 1.91 0.99 -14.30
N VAL A 157 1.12 1.37 -13.29
CA VAL A 157 -0.01 0.55 -12.81
C VAL A 157 -1.04 0.34 -13.92
N ILE A 158 -1.43 1.42 -14.62
CA ILE A 158 -2.43 1.34 -15.69
C ILE A 158 -1.95 0.40 -16.80
N LYS A 159 -0.72 0.58 -17.29
CA LYS A 159 -0.13 -0.26 -18.35
C LYS A 159 0.00 -1.72 -17.91
N SER A 160 0.49 -1.97 -16.70
CA SER A 160 0.68 -3.33 -16.20
C SER A 160 -0.65 -4.05 -15.96
N ARG A 161 -1.71 -3.35 -15.53
CA ARG A 161 -3.07 -3.93 -15.45
C ARG A 161 -3.61 -4.34 -16.81
N GLN A 162 -3.44 -3.51 -17.83
CA GLN A 162 -3.83 -3.84 -19.21
C GLN A 162 -3.06 -5.06 -19.71
N ALA A 163 -1.74 -5.08 -19.52
CA ALA A 163 -0.91 -6.20 -19.95
C ALA A 163 -1.22 -7.50 -19.21
N LEU A 164 -1.55 -7.43 -17.91
CA LEU A 164 -2.01 -8.59 -17.15
C LEU A 164 -3.33 -9.13 -17.72
N ALA A 165 -4.31 -8.27 -18.03
CA ALA A 165 -5.55 -8.70 -18.66
C ALA A 165 -5.28 -9.43 -19.98
N SER A 166 -4.42 -8.86 -20.85
CA SER A 166 -4.04 -9.50 -22.12
C SER A 166 -3.26 -10.81 -21.97
N ALA A 167 -2.61 -11.06 -20.82
CA ALA A 167 -1.90 -12.32 -20.57
C ALA A 167 -2.82 -13.43 -20.01
N LEU A 168 -4.05 -13.08 -19.65
CA LEU A 168 -5.05 -13.99 -19.07
C LEU A 168 -6.15 -14.40 -20.05
N PHE A 169 -6.31 -13.69 -21.17
CA PHE A 169 -7.30 -13.93 -22.22
C PHE A 169 -6.61 -14.19 -23.56
#